data_AF-A0A2V9JPR1-F1
#
_entry.id   AF-A0A2V9JPR1-F1
#
_cell.length_a   1.000
_cell.length_b   1.000
_cell.length_c   1.000
_cell.angle_alpha   90.00
_cell.angle_beta   90.00
_cell.angle_gamma   90.00
#
_symmetry.space_group_name_H-M   'P 1'
#
loop_
_entity.id
_entity.type
_entity.pdbx_description
1 polymer ?
#
loop_
_entity_poly.entity_id
_entity_poly.type
_entity_poly.pdbx_seq_one_letter_code
_entity_poly.pdbx_strand_id
1 'polypeptide(L)'
;MKSPVNTSAAFVFVTLLIKIGVVALLAGFIARFGRFRSLILEEQRSPRQKLELAAFLGVPFMLGVLTRLLARYQGTDLGLEATVLAGLLGGTIVGLVVGMMVSLPAWLIGGEFLAVPMGVLYAVVAGLARYVCPDKEEVWRFSPFIDLSLYRSIRQRFKHPAMDWQVLFSLVCVILEITRLTIGRMAHGRLNYLNS
;
A
#
# COMPACT_ATOMS: atom_id res chain seq x y z
N MET A 1 -9.47 36.61 -17.54
CA MET A 1 -9.45 35.21 -18.03
C MET A 1 -8.89 34.34 -16.90
N LYS A 2 -9.76 33.76 -16.04
CA LYS A 2 -9.34 32.93 -14.90
C LYS A 2 -9.21 31.49 -15.38
N SER A 3 -7.99 30.96 -15.38
CA SER A 3 -7.67 29.58 -15.72
C SER A 3 -8.34 28.60 -14.73
N PRO A 4 -9.16 27.63 -15.18
CA PRO A 4 -9.82 26.66 -14.30
C PRO A 4 -8.90 25.53 -13.79
N VAL A 5 -7.58 25.66 -13.98
CA VAL A 5 -6.60 24.57 -13.76
C VAL A 5 -6.20 24.38 -12.29
N ASN A 6 -6.46 25.35 -11.41
CA ASN A 6 -5.98 25.29 -10.01
C ASN A 6 -6.89 24.51 -9.05
N THR A 7 -8.17 24.33 -9.37
CA THR A 7 -9.15 23.71 -8.45
C THR A 7 -8.92 22.21 -8.31
N SER A 8 -8.52 21.52 -9.38
CA SER A 8 -8.24 20.07 -9.37
C SER A 8 -6.94 19.75 -8.64
N ALA A 9 -5.86 20.49 -8.90
CA ALA A 9 -4.57 20.27 -8.24
C ALA A 9 -4.63 20.52 -6.73
N ALA A 10 -5.31 21.60 -6.30
CA ALA A 10 -5.50 21.88 -4.88
C ALA A 10 -6.32 20.78 -4.18
N PHE A 11 -7.37 20.27 -4.83
CA PHE A 11 -8.18 19.17 -4.30
C PHE A 11 -7.37 17.89 -4.15
N VAL A 12 -6.59 17.50 -5.17
CA VAL A 12 -5.69 16.34 -5.12
C VAL A 12 -4.69 16.48 -3.98
N PHE A 13 -4.07 17.65 -3.83
CA PHE A 13 -3.11 17.90 -2.76
C PHE A 13 -3.74 17.75 -1.37
N VAL A 14 -4.92 18.33 -1.16
CA VAL A 14 -5.67 18.19 0.10
C VAL A 14 -6.02 16.73 0.37
N THR A 15 -6.48 15.97 -0.64
CA THR A 15 -6.78 14.53 -0.49
C THR A 15 -5.53 13.74 -0.10
N LEU A 16 -4.38 14.01 -0.74
CA LEU A 16 -3.11 13.36 -0.39
C LEU A 16 -2.65 13.69 1.02
N LEU A 17 -2.78 14.95 1.45
CA LEU A 17 -2.47 15.35 2.83
C LEU A 17 -3.36 14.62 3.85
N ILE A 18 -4.67 14.53 3.58
CA ILE A 18 -5.61 13.79 4.43
C ILE A 18 -5.21 12.31 4.49
N LYS A 19 -4.89 11.69 3.35
CA LYS A 19 -4.44 10.29 3.30
C LYS A 19 -3.21 10.06 4.18
N ILE A 20 -2.17 10.86 4.01
CA ILE A 20 -0.93 10.73 4.79
C ILE A 20 -1.20 10.97 6.28
N GLY A 21 -2.03 11.96 6.63
CA GLY A 21 -2.43 12.23 8.00
C GLY A 21 -3.16 11.05 8.65
N VAL A 22 -4.12 10.44 7.95
CA VAL A 22 -4.83 9.24 8.42
C VAL A 22 -3.87 8.07 8.61
N VAL A 23 -2.99 7.81 7.64
CA VAL A 23 -1.99 6.74 7.74
C VAL A 23 -1.04 6.97 8.92
N ALA A 24 -0.59 8.21 9.13
CA ALA A 24 0.29 8.57 10.25
C ALA A 24 -0.41 8.38 11.61
N LEU A 25 -1.67 8.78 11.72
CA LEU A 25 -2.48 8.57 12.93
C LEU A 25 -2.66 7.07 13.22
N LEU A 26 -3.02 6.28 12.21
CA LEU A 26 -3.15 4.83 12.34
C LEU A 26 -1.82 4.18 12.72
N ALA A 27 -0.73 4.54 12.06
CA ALA A 27 0.61 4.03 12.38
C ALA A 27 0.99 4.37 13.82
N GLY A 28 0.79 5.62 14.26
CA GLY A 28 1.07 6.05 15.63
C GLY A 28 0.21 5.33 16.67
N PHE A 29 -1.06 5.06 16.35
CA PHE A 29 -1.96 4.29 17.22
C PHE A 29 -1.54 2.82 17.32
N ILE A 30 -1.32 2.15 16.19
CA ILE A 30 -0.92 0.74 16.14
C ILE A 30 0.46 0.54 16.79
N ALA A 31 1.39 1.48 16.59
CA ALA A 31 2.72 1.44 17.20
C ALA A 31 2.70 1.54 18.72
N ARG A 32 1.58 1.89 19.38
CA ARG A 32 1.48 1.86 20.86
C ARG A 32 1.31 0.45 21.41
N PHE A 33 0.89 -0.52 20.60
CA PHE A 33 0.71 -1.89 21.06
C PHE A 33 2.04 -2.64 21.10
N GLY A 34 2.44 -3.10 22.29
CA GLY A 34 3.68 -3.87 22.47
C GLY A 34 3.72 -5.16 21.64
N ARG A 35 2.58 -5.87 21.57
CA ARG A 35 2.40 -7.07 20.72
C ARG A 35 2.75 -6.80 19.25
N PHE A 36 2.28 -5.68 18.69
CA PHE A 36 2.55 -5.32 17.30
C PHE A 36 4.05 -5.08 17.05
N ARG A 37 4.73 -4.38 17.98
CA ARG A 37 6.18 -4.16 17.88
C ARG A 37 6.96 -5.47 17.89
N SER A 38 6.64 -6.37 18.83
CA SER A 38 7.27 -7.70 18.88
C SER A 38 7.01 -8.50 17.61
N LEU A 39 5.77 -8.48 17.10
CA LEU A 39 5.42 -9.14 15.84
C LEU A 39 6.19 -8.56 14.64
N ILE A 40 6.55 -7.28 14.66
CA ILE A 40 7.32 -6.63 13.59
C ILE A 40 8.82 -6.98 13.64
N LEU A 41 9.39 -7.05 14.85
CA LEU A 41 10.80 -7.35 15.05
C LEU A 41 11.12 -8.84 14.89
N GLU A 42 10.14 -9.71 15.12
CA GLU A 42 10.31 -11.16 14.98
C GLU A 42 10.57 -11.57 13.52
N GLU A 43 11.68 -12.24 13.27
CA GLU A 43 12.09 -12.60 11.92
C GLU A 43 11.40 -13.89 11.42
N GLN A 44 11.22 -14.86 12.33
CA GLN A 44 10.51 -16.11 12.07
C GLN A 44 9.13 -16.10 12.75
N ARG A 45 8.10 -15.71 11.98
CA ARG A 45 6.73 -15.66 12.49
C ARG A 45 6.01 -16.98 12.28
N SER A 46 5.44 -17.53 13.35
CA SER A 46 4.46 -18.61 13.27
C SER A 46 3.22 -18.19 12.47
N PRO A 47 2.45 -19.13 11.89
CA PRO A 47 1.22 -18.80 11.15
C PRO A 47 0.20 -18.04 11.99
N ARG A 48 0.11 -18.32 13.30
CA ARG A 48 -0.76 -17.57 14.22
C ARG A 48 -0.32 -16.12 14.39
N GLN A 49 0.98 -15.88 14.57
CA GLN A 49 1.54 -14.52 14.66
C GLN A 49 1.37 -13.73 13.35
N LYS A 50 1.43 -14.41 12.19
CA LYS A 50 1.11 -13.80 10.89
C LYS A 50 -0.34 -13.34 10.83
N LEU A 51 -1.29 -14.13 11.34
CA LEU A 51 -2.69 -13.73 11.42
C LEU A 51 -2.90 -12.58 12.41
N GLU A 52 -2.21 -12.57 13.55
CA GLU A 52 -2.25 -11.43 14.48
C GLU A 52 -1.75 -10.15 13.81
N LEU A 53 -0.61 -10.20 13.10
CA LEU A 53 -0.09 -9.07 12.34
C LEU A 53 -1.08 -8.62 11.25
N ALA A 54 -1.69 -9.57 10.54
CA ALA A 54 -2.72 -9.31 9.55
C ALA A 54 -3.96 -8.65 10.18
N ALA A 55 -4.33 -9.00 11.42
CA ALA A 55 -5.44 -8.36 12.11
C ALA A 55 -5.09 -6.93 12.53
N PHE A 56 -3.89 -6.70 13.10
CA PHE A 56 -3.43 -5.36 13.50
C PHE A 56 -3.36 -4.39 12.32
N LEU A 57 -2.95 -4.87 11.13
CA LEU A 57 -2.94 -4.06 9.92
C LEU A 57 -4.31 -4.06 9.23
N GLY A 58 -4.98 -5.19 9.10
CA GLY A 58 -6.19 -5.32 8.30
C GLY A 58 -7.41 -4.64 8.90
N VAL A 59 -7.64 -4.74 10.22
CA VAL A 59 -8.84 -4.18 10.88
C VAL A 59 -8.97 -2.67 10.69
N PRO A 60 -7.96 -1.83 11.01
CA PRO A 60 -8.11 -0.37 10.87
C PRO A 60 -8.31 0.05 9.41
N PHE A 61 -7.64 -0.60 8.46
CA PHE A 61 -7.80 -0.28 7.04
C PHE A 61 -9.12 -0.79 6.46
N MET A 62 -9.64 -1.94 6.93
CA MET A 62 -10.96 -2.43 6.60
C MET A 62 -12.04 -1.45 7.07
N LEU A 63 -11.93 -0.92 8.30
CA LEU A 63 -12.82 0.14 8.79
C LEU A 63 -12.72 1.41 7.92
N GLY A 64 -11.51 1.77 7.48
CA GLY A 64 -11.31 2.85 6.51
C GLY A 64 -12.08 2.63 5.21
N VAL A 65 -12.09 1.42 4.66
CA VAL A 65 -12.87 1.10 3.46
C VAL A 65 -14.37 1.05 3.73
N LEU A 66 -14.81 0.56 4.88
CA LEU A 66 -16.23 0.61 5.25
C LEU A 66 -16.74 2.04 5.40
N THR A 67 -16.00 2.92 6.07
CA THR A 67 -16.37 4.34 6.19
C THR A 67 -16.43 5.02 4.83
N ARG A 68 -15.49 4.70 3.92
CA ARG A 68 -15.51 5.15 2.53
C ARG A 68 -16.80 4.76 1.81
N LEU A 69 -17.18 3.47 1.90
CA LEU A 69 -18.37 2.92 1.24
C LEU A 69 -19.66 3.51 1.80
N LEU A 70 -19.75 3.70 3.12
CA LEU A 70 -20.91 4.28 3.78
C LEU A 70 -21.04 5.79 3.56
N ALA A 71 -19.93 6.53 3.57
CA ALA A 71 -19.90 7.98 3.38
C ALA A 71 -19.86 8.40 1.89
N ARG A 72 -19.83 7.45 0.96
CA ARG A 72 -19.68 7.67 -0.51
C ARG A 72 -18.52 8.61 -0.87
N TYR A 73 -17.46 8.62 -0.07
CA TYR A 73 -16.32 9.50 -0.25
C TYR A 73 -15.18 8.78 -0.96
N GLN A 74 -14.94 9.06 -2.24
CA GLN A 74 -13.94 8.33 -3.04
C GLN A 74 -12.47 8.66 -2.72
N GLY A 75 -12.20 9.60 -1.80
CA GLY A 75 -10.83 10.05 -1.49
C GLY A 75 -10.02 9.11 -0.59
N THR A 76 -10.66 8.15 0.10
CA THR A 76 -10.02 7.32 1.14
C THR A 76 -9.73 5.89 0.68
N ASP A 77 -9.35 5.71 -0.58
CA ASP A 77 -8.91 4.41 -1.10
C ASP A 77 -7.45 4.13 -0.72
N LEU A 78 -7.25 3.69 0.53
CA LEU A 78 -5.96 3.24 1.08
C LEU A 78 -5.83 1.71 1.08
N GLY A 79 -6.83 0.98 0.59
CA GLY A 79 -6.91 -0.46 0.76
C GLY A 79 -5.85 -1.26 0.02
N LEU A 80 -5.56 -0.88 -1.23
CA LEU A 80 -4.50 -1.52 -2.01
C LEU A 80 -3.10 -1.18 -1.46
N GLU A 81 -2.90 0.06 -1.01
CA GLU A 81 -1.67 0.51 -0.36
C GLU A 81 -1.41 -0.30 0.92
N ALA A 82 -2.44 -0.47 1.75
CA ALA A 82 -2.38 -1.30 2.96
C ALA A 82 -2.05 -2.77 2.67
N THR A 83 -2.58 -3.30 1.56
CA THR A 83 -2.34 -4.68 1.11
C THR A 83 -0.87 -4.88 0.72
N VAL A 84 -0.28 -3.91 0.00
CA VAL A 84 1.14 -3.92 -0.36
C VAL A 84 2.00 -3.83 0.89
N LEU A 85 1.70 -2.90 1.79
CA LEU A 85 2.42 -2.75 3.06
C LEU A 85 2.36 -4.04 3.88
N ALA A 86 1.19 -4.67 4.00
CA ALA A 86 1.02 -5.93 4.71
C ALA A 86 1.79 -7.09 4.06
N GLY A 87 1.80 -7.17 2.72
CA GLY A 87 2.58 -8.16 1.98
C GLY A 87 4.10 -7.97 2.18
N LEU A 88 4.55 -6.73 2.21
CA LEU A 88 5.96 -6.40 2.41
C LEU A 88 6.41 -6.65 3.87
N LEU A 89 5.59 -6.25 4.85
CA LEU A 89 5.91 -6.37 6.28
C LEU A 89 5.66 -7.76 6.86
N GLY A 90 4.68 -8.49 6.33
CA GLY A 90 4.22 -9.79 6.85
C GLY A 90 4.40 -10.98 5.90
N GLY A 91 4.76 -10.73 4.63
CA GLY A 91 4.88 -11.74 3.59
C GLY A 91 3.54 -12.03 2.89
N THR A 92 3.55 -12.92 1.90
CA THR A 92 2.40 -13.18 1.02
C THR A 92 1.12 -13.54 1.77
N ILE A 93 1.20 -14.36 2.82
CA ILE A 93 0.02 -14.79 3.61
C ILE A 93 -0.62 -13.58 4.30
N VAL A 94 0.18 -12.72 4.94
CA VAL A 94 -0.33 -11.53 5.64
C VAL A 94 -0.91 -10.55 4.64
N GLY A 95 -0.22 -10.33 3.52
CA GLY A 95 -0.72 -9.51 2.42
C GLY A 95 -2.06 -10.02 1.88
N LEU A 96 -2.20 -11.33 1.67
CA LEU A 96 -3.44 -11.91 1.15
C LEU A 96 -4.60 -11.78 2.13
N VAL A 97 -4.36 -12.00 3.42
CA VAL A 97 -5.40 -11.84 4.45
C VAL A 97 -5.84 -10.38 4.53
N VAL A 98 -4.91 -9.44 4.60
CA VAL A 98 -5.24 -8.00 4.62
C VAL A 98 -5.93 -7.57 3.32
N GLY A 99 -5.43 -8.03 2.18
CA GLY A 99 -6.03 -7.79 0.87
C GLY A 99 -7.48 -8.25 0.82
N MET A 100 -7.76 -9.48 1.27
CA MET A 100 -9.11 -10.00 1.37
C MET A 100 -9.98 -9.21 2.35
N MET A 101 -9.48 -8.89 3.55
CA MET A 101 -10.21 -8.08 4.54
C MET A 101 -10.65 -6.73 3.98
N VAL A 102 -9.82 -6.11 3.15
CA VAL A 102 -10.11 -4.80 2.59
C VAL A 102 -10.91 -4.87 1.29
N SER A 103 -10.68 -5.88 0.45
CA SER A 103 -11.38 -6.03 -0.83
C SER A 103 -12.79 -6.63 -0.70
N LEU A 104 -13.05 -7.45 0.32
CA LEU A 104 -14.36 -8.10 0.51
C LEU A 104 -15.48 -7.08 0.77
N PRO A 105 -15.33 -6.09 1.67
CA PRO A 105 -16.34 -5.03 1.84
C PRO A 105 -16.58 -4.24 0.56
N ALA A 106 -15.52 -3.92 -0.20
CA ALA A 106 -15.61 -3.21 -1.46
C ALA A 106 -16.42 -3.99 -2.51
N TRP A 107 -16.23 -5.31 -2.56
CA TRP A 107 -16.99 -6.17 -3.44
C TRP A 107 -18.46 -6.31 -3.01
N LEU A 108 -18.71 -6.65 -1.74
CA LEU A 108 -20.06 -6.97 -1.24
C LEU A 108 -20.98 -5.75 -1.13
N ILE A 109 -20.44 -4.59 -0.73
CA ILE A 109 -21.23 -3.38 -0.45
C ILE A 109 -21.10 -2.37 -1.60
N GLY A 110 -19.90 -2.24 -2.17
CA GLY A 110 -19.61 -1.29 -3.25
C GLY A 110 -19.89 -1.83 -4.66
N GLY A 111 -20.06 -3.14 -4.82
CA GLY A 111 -20.17 -3.77 -6.15
C GLY A 111 -18.86 -3.70 -6.96
N GLU A 112 -17.73 -3.47 -6.30
CA GLU A 112 -16.42 -3.32 -6.94
C GLU A 112 -15.77 -4.70 -7.17
N PHE A 113 -16.24 -5.43 -8.18
CA PHE A 113 -15.75 -6.78 -8.49
C PHE A 113 -14.24 -6.86 -8.74
N LEU A 114 -13.64 -5.78 -9.26
CA LEU A 114 -12.20 -5.74 -9.55
C LEU A 114 -11.33 -5.47 -8.32
N ALA A 115 -11.91 -5.12 -7.17
CA ALA A 115 -11.16 -4.86 -5.94
C ALA A 115 -10.47 -6.13 -5.41
N VAL A 116 -11.14 -7.28 -5.48
CA VAL A 116 -10.62 -8.58 -5.02
C VAL A 116 -9.42 -9.07 -5.84
N PRO A 117 -9.50 -9.19 -7.20
CA PRO A 117 -8.35 -9.63 -7.98
C PRO A 117 -7.16 -8.67 -7.89
N MET A 118 -7.42 -7.35 -7.78
CA MET A 118 -6.35 -6.37 -7.53
C MET A 118 -5.72 -6.56 -6.15
N GLY A 119 -6.51 -6.75 -5.09
CA GLY A 119 -5.99 -7.04 -3.76
C GLY A 119 -5.11 -8.29 -3.73
N VAL A 120 -5.54 -9.36 -4.39
CA VAL A 120 -4.76 -10.60 -4.51
C VAL A 120 -3.46 -10.36 -5.29
N LEU A 121 -3.52 -9.68 -6.43
CA LEU A 121 -2.33 -9.35 -7.23
C LEU A 121 -1.31 -8.56 -6.40
N TYR A 122 -1.76 -7.53 -5.68
CA TYR A 122 -0.89 -6.65 -4.89
C TYR A 122 -0.25 -7.40 -3.72
N ALA A 123 -1.03 -8.25 -3.05
CA ALA A 123 -0.54 -9.11 -1.98
C ALA A 123 0.52 -10.10 -2.46
N VAL A 124 0.28 -10.74 -3.61
CA VAL A 124 1.22 -11.71 -4.20
C VAL A 124 2.50 -11.02 -4.64
N VAL A 125 2.40 -9.92 -5.38
CA VAL A 125 3.58 -9.17 -5.85
C VAL A 125 4.41 -8.65 -4.68
N ALA A 126 3.78 -8.03 -3.67
CA ALA A 126 4.50 -7.53 -2.49
C ALA A 126 5.10 -8.66 -1.65
N GLY A 127 4.38 -9.77 -1.49
CA GLY A 127 4.86 -10.95 -0.77
C GLY A 127 6.02 -11.66 -1.47
N LEU A 128 5.97 -11.77 -2.79
CA LEU A 128 7.08 -12.31 -3.60
C LEU A 128 8.29 -11.37 -3.58
N ALA A 129 8.07 -10.06 -3.66
CA ALA A 129 9.16 -9.08 -3.54
C ALA A 129 9.89 -9.23 -2.20
N ARG A 130 9.16 -9.51 -1.11
CA ARG A 130 9.76 -9.83 0.19
C ARG A 130 10.49 -11.17 0.18
N TYR A 131 9.92 -12.21 -0.44
CA TYR A 131 10.52 -13.55 -0.49
C TYR A 131 11.86 -13.58 -1.25
N VAL A 132 11.96 -12.79 -2.32
CA VAL A 132 13.17 -12.69 -3.15
C VAL A 132 14.27 -11.86 -2.47
N CYS A 133 13.95 -11.09 -1.43
CA CYS A 133 14.90 -10.26 -0.69
C CYS A 133 15.77 -11.11 0.26
N PRO A 134 17.12 -11.09 0.12
CA PRO A 134 18.03 -11.85 0.98
C PRO A 134 18.04 -11.37 2.42
N ASP A 135 18.04 -10.05 2.63
CA ASP A 135 18.02 -9.42 3.95
C ASP A 135 16.68 -8.76 4.22
N LYS A 136 15.98 -9.25 5.26
CA LYS A 136 14.68 -8.68 5.67
C LYS A 136 14.82 -7.31 6.32
N GLU A 137 16.03 -6.92 6.71
CA GLU A 137 16.34 -5.58 7.24
C GLU A 137 16.32 -4.49 6.17
N GLU A 138 16.56 -4.82 4.91
CA GLU A 138 16.47 -3.86 3.80
C GLU A 138 15.04 -3.35 3.58
N VAL A 139 14.02 -4.09 4.04
CA VAL A 139 12.62 -3.60 4.09
C VAL A 139 12.48 -2.42 5.04
N TRP A 140 13.26 -2.33 6.11
CA TRP A 140 13.24 -1.21 7.06
C TRP A 140 14.08 -0.02 6.59
N ARG A 141 15.08 -0.26 5.73
CA ARG A 141 15.80 0.79 5.01
C ARG A 141 14.99 1.46 3.91
N PHE A 142 13.79 0.92 3.62
CA PHE A 142 12.80 1.58 2.78
C PHE A 142 12.29 2.86 3.44
N SER A 143 13.05 3.94 3.24
CA SER A 143 12.67 5.30 3.56
C SER A 143 12.13 5.93 2.27
N PRO A 144 10.83 6.29 2.18
CA PRO A 144 10.24 6.90 0.97
C PRO A 144 10.69 8.36 0.78
N PHE A 145 11.55 8.86 1.66
CA PHE A 145 12.29 10.07 1.42
C PHE A 145 13.26 9.80 0.27
N ILE A 146 13.07 10.53 -0.83
CA ILE A 146 13.98 10.60 -1.98
C ILE A 146 15.28 11.26 -1.49
N ASP A 147 16.03 10.56 -0.64
CA ASP A 147 17.31 11.05 -0.15
C ASP A 147 18.38 10.87 -1.22
N LEU A 148 19.51 11.56 -1.06
CA LEU A 148 20.69 11.50 -1.92
C LEU A 148 21.24 10.08 -2.16
N SER A 149 20.79 9.07 -1.42
CA SER A 149 21.07 7.65 -1.65
C SER A 149 20.42 7.12 -2.93
N LEU A 150 19.19 7.53 -3.25
CA LEU A 150 18.48 7.12 -4.47
C LEU A 150 19.11 7.77 -5.72
N TYR A 151 19.51 9.04 -5.60
CA TYR A 151 20.25 9.76 -6.65
C TYR A 151 21.63 9.14 -6.90
N ARG A 152 22.37 8.79 -5.83
CA ARG A 152 23.67 8.10 -5.96
C ARG A 152 23.52 6.70 -6.54
N SER A 153 22.52 5.93 -6.10
CA SER A 153 22.23 4.59 -6.61
C SER A 153 21.87 4.59 -8.11
N ILE A 154 20.99 5.49 -8.56
CA ILE A 154 20.67 5.64 -10.00
C ILE A 154 21.92 6.05 -10.81
N ARG A 155 22.76 6.92 -10.26
CA ARG A 155 24.01 7.35 -10.91
C ARG A 155 25.10 6.25 -10.89
N GLN A 156 25.13 5.40 -9.87
CA GLN A 156 26.04 4.25 -9.75
C GLN A 156 25.56 3.02 -10.54
N ARG A 157 24.27 2.92 -10.84
CA ARG A 157 23.66 1.88 -11.69
C ARG A 157 24.18 1.88 -13.14
N PHE A 158 24.76 3.01 -13.58
CA PHE A 158 25.48 3.10 -14.85
C PHE A 158 26.93 2.59 -14.79
N LYS A 159 27.50 2.36 -13.60
CA LYS A 159 28.88 1.90 -13.42
C LYS A 159 29.00 0.47 -12.89
N HIS A 160 28.07 -0.03 -12.08
CA HIS A 160 28.07 -1.42 -11.60
C HIS A 160 26.65 -2.00 -11.52
N PRO A 161 26.37 -3.17 -12.13
CA PRO A 161 25.03 -3.80 -12.16
C PRO A 161 24.73 -4.59 -10.86
N ALA A 162 25.18 -4.10 -9.70
CA ALA A 162 24.70 -4.62 -8.42
C ALA A 162 23.35 -3.95 -8.13
N MET A 163 22.28 -4.73 -8.16
CA MET A 163 20.91 -4.24 -8.13
C MET A 163 20.52 -3.89 -6.68
N ASP A 164 20.55 -2.60 -6.33
CA ASP A 164 20.14 -2.14 -4.99
C ASP A 164 18.67 -2.48 -4.73
N TRP A 165 18.40 -3.30 -3.71
CA TRP A 165 17.07 -3.80 -3.35
C TRP A 165 16.05 -2.68 -3.06
N GLN A 166 16.51 -1.53 -2.56
CA GLN A 166 15.69 -0.33 -2.37
C GLN A 166 15.07 0.17 -3.69
N VAL A 167 15.84 0.17 -4.78
CA VAL A 167 15.35 0.58 -6.10
C VAL A 167 14.32 -0.41 -6.61
N LEU A 168 14.52 -1.72 -6.37
CA LEU A 168 13.55 -2.75 -6.76
C LEU A 168 12.20 -2.58 -6.05
N PHE A 169 12.19 -2.33 -4.74
CA PHE A 169 10.94 -2.09 -4.01
C PHE A 169 10.22 -0.85 -4.52
N SER A 170 10.95 0.25 -4.75
CA SER A 170 10.36 1.47 -5.34
C SER A 170 9.77 1.21 -6.72
N LEU A 171 10.47 0.42 -7.55
CA LEU A 171 10.04 0.07 -8.89
C LEU A 171 8.82 -0.85 -8.88
N VAL A 172 8.74 -1.80 -7.94
CA VAL A 172 7.54 -2.63 -7.72
C VAL A 172 6.35 -1.76 -7.32
N CYS A 173 6.51 -0.84 -6.37
CA CYS A 173 5.45 0.08 -5.97
C CYS A 173 4.98 0.95 -7.14
N VAL A 174 5.92 1.48 -7.95
CA VAL A 174 5.61 2.27 -9.15
C VAL A 174 4.87 1.44 -10.20
N ILE A 175 5.31 0.20 -10.47
CA ILE A 175 4.64 -0.70 -11.42
C ILE A 175 3.23 -1.03 -10.95
N LEU A 176 3.04 -1.30 -9.67
CA LEU A 176 1.72 -1.55 -9.10
C LEU A 176 0.82 -0.31 -9.24
N GLU A 177 1.33 0.89 -8.98
CA GLU A 177 0.52 2.10 -9.16
C GLU A 177 0.20 2.37 -10.63
N ILE A 178 1.15 2.15 -11.54
CA ILE A 178 0.90 2.24 -12.99
C ILE A 178 -0.21 1.25 -13.39
N THR A 179 -0.12 0.01 -12.90
CA THR A 179 -1.11 -1.05 -13.13
C THR A 179 -2.49 -0.62 -12.64
N ARG A 180 -2.55 0.00 -11.44
CA ARG A 180 -3.76 0.61 -10.89
C ARG A 180 -4.37 1.62 -11.85
N LEU A 181 -3.55 2.54 -12.35
CA LEU A 181 -3.98 3.64 -13.19
C LEU A 181 -4.43 3.16 -14.58
N THR A 182 -3.76 2.16 -15.16
CA THR A 182 -4.18 1.58 -16.44
C THR A 182 -5.50 0.84 -16.31
N ILE A 183 -5.65 0.02 -15.26
CA ILE A 183 -6.87 -0.76 -15.04
C ILE A 183 -8.04 0.18 -14.65
N GLY A 184 -7.78 1.21 -13.86
CA GLY A 184 -8.76 2.25 -13.54
C GLY A 184 -9.26 3.02 -14.76
N ARG A 185 -8.37 3.32 -15.73
CA ARG A 185 -8.75 3.94 -17.00
C ARG A 185 -9.59 3.03 -17.90
N MET A 186 -9.23 1.74 -17.98
CA MET A 186 -9.97 0.74 -18.75
C MET A 186 -11.35 0.42 -18.14
N ALA A 187 -11.48 0.52 -16.81
CA ALA A 187 -12.69 0.14 -16.09
C ALA A 187 -13.80 1.22 -16.03
N HIS A 188 -13.68 2.32 -16.79
CA HIS A 188 -14.73 3.36 -17.00
C HIS A 188 -15.65 3.59 -15.77
N GLY A 189 -15.08 4.00 -14.63
CA GLY A 189 -15.84 4.37 -13.43
C GLY A 189 -16.35 3.23 -12.54
N ARG A 190 -16.01 1.96 -12.81
CA ARG A 190 -16.31 0.81 -11.93
C ARG A 190 -15.20 0.45 -10.94
N LEU A 191 -14.13 1.24 -10.94
CA LEU A 191 -13.03 1.14 -10.00
C LEU A 191 -12.76 2.50 -9.39
N ASN A 192 -12.26 2.48 -8.16
CA ASN A 192 -11.82 3.58 -7.32
C ASN A 192 -10.83 4.52 -8.01
N TYR A 193 -11.39 5.37 -8.87
CA TYR A 193 -10.68 6.38 -9.62
C TYR A 193 -11.19 7.73 -9.15
N LEU A 194 -10.27 8.58 -8.69
CA LEU A 194 -10.52 10.02 -8.58
C LEU A 194 -10.72 10.52 -10.01
N ASN A 195 -11.97 10.64 -10.44
CA ASN A 195 -12.30 11.39 -11.64
C ASN A 195 -11.97 12.86 -11.32
N SER A 196 -10.84 13.34 -11.86
CA SER A 196 -10.56 14.79 -11.91
C SER A 196 -11.39 15.45 -13.00
#